data_AF-A0A925H9F9-F1
#
_entry.id   AF-A0A925H9F9-F1
#
_cell.length_a   1.000
_cell.length_b   1.000
_cell.length_c   1.000
_cell.angle_alpha   90.00
_cell.angle_beta   90.00
_cell.angle_gamma   90.00
#
_symmetry.space_group_name_H-M   'P 1'
#
loop_
_entity.id
_entity.type
_entity.pdbx_description
1 polymer ?
#
loop_
_entity_poly.entity_id
_entity_poly.type
_entity_poly.pdbx_seq_one_letter_code
_entity_poly.pdbx_strand_id
1 'polypeptide(L)'
;MNRELAQRLLVNILPNPPWNEEQVQILLRDLDVLAEHKYNFYEVYQPGRLFFENLYLWLSSFKEEERTAAIDFVRKDLIFISREEFQQLAQVLYRDKIHQRHLDLAAERAGMPRHRVTALADCPATQRIRRASLYVALSDGARIDYFRRQNLSISNEQVLPSYQLNSNKAENLVAELAKGMGEGSRFECLFLIDDFCGSGRTLLREYVRTRVDGSLSPFTIPPQLRAYVAYDEEKRELTLTYSGSVTSHLENELISLCASQLYKDAMGVLVRRHRAGQTELTGALVRIAEGLLPGLLTPGGRVFLCPLLITQYALDRLRPLIPRLPSQLKELEILPGAVLPDAVRILPPSDSGSSEMGIATLCENHYSEDYGDEHTGSIKYGYDNCGLPIVLHHNTPNNSIYLLWSRKMGKPLFMRFERHGREAA
;
A
#
# COMPACT_ATOMS: atom_id res chain seq x y z
N MET A 1 -31.47 7.29 -1.73
CA MET A 1 -32.25 8.53 -1.95
C MET A 1 -32.51 8.60 -3.47
N ASN A 2 -33.48 9.36 -3.98
CA ASN A 2 -33.63 9.47 -5.45
C ASN A 2 -32.43 10.30 -5.98
N ARG A 3 -31.75 9.85 -7.05
CA ARG A 3 -30.60 10.53 -7.66
C ARG A 3 -30.88 12.00 -7.96
N GLU A 4 -32.05 12.29 -8.50
CA GLU A 4 -32.47 13.67 -8.79
C GLU A 4 -32.52 14.55 -7.54
N LEU A 5 -32.96 13.99 -6.40
CA LEU A 5 -32.98 14.70 -5.13
C LEU A 5 -31.54 14.95 -4.64
N ALA A 6 -30.64 13.98 -4.80
CA ALA A 6 -29.25 14.13 -4.43
C ALA A 6 -28.55 15.24 -5.23
N GLN A 7 -28.78 15.29 -6.54
CA GLN A 7 -28.25 16.33 -7.41
C GLN A 7 -28.83 17.71 -7.05
N ARG A 8 -30.14 17.81 -6.79
CA ARG A 8 -30.75 19.08 -6.34
C ARG A 8 -30.15 19.58 -5.03
N LEU A 9 -29.95 18.69 -4.06
CA LEU A 9 -29.30 19.02 -2.80
C LEU A 9 -27.84 19.44 -3.00
N LEU A 10 -27.12 18.77 -3.91
CA LEU A 10 -25.76 19.13 -4.28
C LEU A 10 -25.70 20.56 -4.84
N VAL A 11 -26.57 20.90 -5.81
CA VAL A 11 -26.61 22.25 -6.40
C VAL A 11 -26.86 23.33 -5.34
N ASN A 12 -27.77 23.07 -4.40
CA ASN A 12 -28.13 24.04 -3.35
C ASN A 12 -26.97 24.38 -2.39
N ILE A 13 -25.93 23.55 -2.31
CA ILE A 13 -24.78 23.81 -1.43
C ILE A 13 -23.57 24.37 -2.19
N LEU A 14 -23.64 24.52 -3.51
CA LEU A 14 -22.51 25.05 -4.27
C LEU A 14 -22.39 26.57 -4.10
N PRO A 15 -21.17 27.11 -3.93
CA PRO A 15 -20.95 28.55 -3.94
C PRO A 15 -21.31 29.15 -5.32
N ASN A 16 -22.01 30.27 -5.33
CA ASN A 16 -22.29 31.01 -6.56
C ASN A 16 -21.88 32.48 -6.37
N PRO A 17 -20.74 32.94 -6.94
CA PRO A 17 -19.83 32.26 -7.90
C PRO A 17 -18.89 31.20 -7.26
N PRO A 18 -18.27 30.29 -8.04
CA PRO A 18 -18.22 30.24 -9.50
C PRO A 18 -19.20 29.23 -10.13
N TRP A 19 -20.24 28.76 -9.44
CA TRP A 19 -21.18 27.78 -10.01
C TRP A 19 -22.48 28.45 -10.48
N ASN A 20 -22.46 29.05 -11.68
CA ASN A 20 -23.68 29.51 -12.35
C ASN A 20 -24.45 28.35 -13.01
N GLU A 21 -25.65 28.61 -13.54
CA GLU A 21 -26.51 27.57 -14.15
C GLU A 21 -25.79 26.72 -15.21
N GLU A 22 -24.99 27.35 -16.08
CA GLU A 22 -24.25 26.67 -17.14
C GLU A 22 -23.15 25.77 -16.55
N GLN A 23 -22.37 26.28 -15.61
CA GLN A 23 -21.27 25.55 -14.98
C GLN A 23 -21.79 24.37 -14.15
N VAL A 24 -22.93 24.53 -13.49
CA VAL A 24 -23.61 23.46 -12.76
C VAL A 24 -24.07 22.34 -13.70
N GLN A 25 -24.62 22.67 -14.87
CA GLN A 25 -25.02 21.66 -15.86
C GLN A 25 -23.82 20.83 -16.34
N ILE A 26 -22.69 21.48 -16.64
CA ILE A 26 -21.44 20.80 -17.02
C ILE A 26 -20.94 19.92 -15.87
N LEU A 27 -20.92 20.45 -14.65
CA LEU A 27 -20.51 19.72 -13.45
C LEU A 27 -21.34 18.44 -13.26
N LEU A 28 -22.66 18.54 -13.27
CA LEU A 28 -23.54 17.39 -13.05
C LEU A 28 -23.35 16.33 -14.13
N ARG A 29 -23.22 16.74 -15.40
CA ARG A 29 -22.94 15.81 -16.50
C ARG A 29 -21.63 15.04 -16.29
N ASP A 30 -20.56 15.74 -15.90
CA ASP A 30 -19.26 15.09 -15.67
C ASP A 30 -19.33 14.13 -14.46
N LEU A 31 -19.98 14.55 -13.37
CA LEU A 31 -20.18 13.72 -12.19
C LEU A 31 -21.06 12.50 -12.49
N ASP A 32 -22.04 12.62 -13.37
CA ASP A 32 -22.90 11.51 -13.80
C ASP A 32 -22.09 10.43 -14.51
N VAL A 33 -21.20 10.82 -15.42
CA VAL A 33 -20.28 9.89 -16.10
C VAL A 33 -19.36 9.20 -15.07
N LEU A 34 -18.79 9.97 -14.14
CA LEU A 34 -17.93 9.42 -13.10
C LEU A 34 -18.69 8.47 -12.16
N ALA A 35 -19.93 8.80 -11.79
CA ALA A 35 -20.77 7.96 -10.95
C ALA A 35 -21.09 6.63 -11.64
N GLU A 36 -21.57 6.69 -12.88
CA GLU A 36 -22.04 5.53 -13.64
C GLU A 36 -20.93 4.57 -14.04
N HIS A 37 -19.72 5.07 -14.29
CA HIS A 37 -18.61 4.24 -14.76
C HIS A 37 -17.55 3.93 -13.69
N LYS A 38 -17.49 4.69 -12.60
CA LYS A 38 -16.46 4.53 -11.56
C LYS A 38 -17.05 4.45 -10.17
N TYR A 39 -17.55 5.57 -9.64
CA TYR A 39 -17.70 5.73 -8.20
C TYR A 39 -18.85 4.92 -7.60
N ASN A 40 -19.94 4.65 -8.35
CA ASN A 40 -21.02 3.79 -7.85
C ASN A 40 -20.59 2.32 -7.65
N PHE A 41 -19.45 1.91 -8.22
CA PHE A 41 -18.91 0.56 -8.05
C PHE A 41 -18.05 0.39 -6.79
N TYR A 42 -17.99 1.40 -5.91
CA TYR A 42 -17.34 1.25 -4.62
C TYR A 42 -18.15 0.31 -3.71
N GLU A 43 -17.56 -0.85 -3.41
CA GLU A 43 -18.25 -1.97 -2.74
C GLU A 43 -18.54 -1.74 -1.26
N VAL A 44 -17.91 -0.72 -0.65
CA VAL A 44 -18.02 -0.44 0.78
C VAL A 44 -19.12 0.60 1.07
N TYR A 45 -19.87 1.06 0.06
CA TYR A 45 -21.03 1.90 0.32
C TYR A 45 -22.09 1.19 1.16
N GLN A 46 -22.77 1.97 2.01
CA GLN A 46 -23.91 1.48 2.77
C GLN A 46 -25.06 1.10 1.81
N PRO A 47 -25.86 0.06 2.13
CA PRO A 47 -27.01 -0.32 1.31
C PRO A 47 -27.92 0.88 0.99
N GLY A 48 -28.25 1.07 -0.29
CA GLY A 48 -29.12 2.15 -0.74
C GLY A 48 -28.49 3.55 -0.79
N ARG A 49 -27.17 3.67 -0.58
CA ARG A 49 -26.39 4.89 -0.86
C ARG A 49 -25.44 4.66 -2.03
N LEU A 50 -25.36 5.67 -2.90
CA LEU A 50 -24.48 5.72 -4.05
C LEU A 50 -23.57 6.95 -3.96
N PHE A 51 -22.83 7.23 -5.03
CA PHE A 51 -21.85 8.30 -5.07
C PHE A 51 -22.45 9.68 -4.73
N PHE A 52 -23.56 10.08 -5.36
CA PHE A 52 -24.13 11.42 -5.16
C PHE A 52 -24.60 11.68 -3.73
N GLU A 53 -25.20 10.68 -3.05
CA GLU A 53 -25.52 10.81 -1.63
C GLU A 53 -24.27 11.13 -0.79
N ASN A 54 -23.20 10.34 -1.00
CA ASN A 54 -21.98 10.49 -0.23
C ASN A 54 -21.22 11.76 -0.60
N LEU A 55 -21.25 12.18 -1.86
CA LEU A 55 -20.66 13.44 -2.32
C LEU A 55 -21.33 14.64 -1.64
N TYR A 56 -22.66 14.70 -1.62
CA TYR A 56 -23.38 15.76 -0.92
C TYR A 56 -23.04 15.80 0.59
N LEU A 57 -23.05 14.64 1.24
CA LEU A 57 -22.74 14.52 2.67
C LEU A 57 -21.30 14.93 2.99
N TRP A 58 -20.35 14.56 2.14
CA TRP A 58 -18.94 14.92 2.26
C TRP A 58 -18.74 16.42 2.04
N LEU A 59 -19.35 17.00 1.00
CA LEU A 59 -19.27 18.43 0.70
C LEU A 59 -19.91 19.32 1.76
N SER A 60 -20.95 18.80 2.42
CA SER A 60 -21.62 19.49 3.53
C SER A 60 -20.74 19.63 4.77
N SER A 61 -19.66 18.85 4.89
CA SER A 61 -18.68 18.97 5.97
C SER A 61 -17.70 20.14 5.76
N PHE A 62 -17.62 20.69 4.55
CA PHE A 62 -16.75 21.84 4.23
C PHE A 62 -17.52 23.16 4.25
N LYS A 63 -16.79 24.25 4.46
CA LYS A 63 -17.32 25.62 4.29
C LYS A 63 -17.68 25.86 2.83
N GLU A 64 -18.57 26.80 2.59
CA GLU A 64 -19.08 27.08 1.24
C GLU A 64 -17.95 27.43 0.25
N GLU A 65 -16.99 28.25 0.71
CA GLU A 65 -15.81 28.67 -0.05
C GLU A 65 -14.81 27.54 -0.36
N GLU A 66 -14.86 26.41 0.37
CA GLU A 66 -13.96 25.27 0.19
C GLU A 66 -14.53 24.21 -0.78
N ARG A 67 -15.85 24.21 -1.01
CA ARG A 67 -16.54 23.16 -1.79
C ARG A 67 -16.08 23.09 -3.24
N THR A 68 -15.70 24.22 -3.84
CA THR A 68 -15.16 24.25 -5.21
C THR A 68 -13.86 23.45 -5.31
N ALA A 69 -12.93 23.61 -4.37
CA ALA A 69 -11.67 22.87 -4.34
C ALA A 69 -11.91 21.36 -4.15
N ALA A 70 -12.84 21.01 -3.26
CA ALA A 70 -13.22 19.62 -3.01
C ALA A 70 -13.86 18.94 -4.24
N ILE A 71 -14.74 19.64 -4.96
CA ILE A 71 -15.37 19.12 -6.19
C ILE A 71 -14.36 18.97 -7.32
N ASP A 72 -13.51 19.96 -7.50
CA ASP A 72 -12.50 19.91 -8.56
C ASP A 72 -11.52 18.77 -8.33
N PHE A 73 -11.12 18.52 -7.07
CA PHE A 73 -10.36 17.34 -6.70
C PHE A 73 -11.06 16.03 -7.13
N VAL A 74 -12.34 15.88 -6.81
CA VAL A 74 -13.12 14.68 -7.18
C VAL A 74 -13.23 14.51 -8.70
N ARG A 75 -13.31 15.60 -9.46
CA ARG A 75 -13.45 15.54 -10.93
C ARG A 75 -12.14 15.32 -11.67
N LYS A 76 -11.05 15.94 -11.20
CA LYS A 76 -9.82 16.10 -11.96
C LYS A 76 -8.67 15.22 -11.44
N ASP A 77 -8.60 15.02 -10.13
CA ASP A 77 -7.41 14.45 -9.48
C ASP A 77 -7.67 13.07 -8.87
N LEU A 78 -8.92 12.75 -8.50
CA LEU A 78 -9.27 11.50 -7.84
C LEU A 78 -9.17 10.29 -8.80
N ILE A 79 -8.26 9.39 -8.46
CA ILE A 79 -8.03 8.12 -9.16
C ILE A 79 -8.89 7.04 -8.51
N PHE A 80 -9.74 6.40 -9.31
CA PHE A 80 -10.50 5.22 -8.89
C PHE A 80 -10.11 4.03 -9.75
N ILE A 81 -9.76 2.92 -9.09
CA ILE A 81 -9.42 1.66 -9.75
C ILE A 81 -10.59 0.69 -9.56
N SER A 82 -11.29 0.44 -10.65
CA SER A 82 -12.40 -0.51 -10.75
C SER A 82 -11.94 -1.96 -10.59
N ARG A 83 -12.91 -2.85 -10.41
CA ARG A 83 -12.67 -4.29 -10.35
C ARG A 83 -12.08 -4.78 -11.68
N GLU A 84 -12.64 -4.31 -12.78
CA GLU A 84 -12.24 -4.67 -14.15
C GLU A 84 -10.80 -4.24 -14.44
N GLU A 85 -10.40 -3.05 -14.01
CA GLU A 85 -9.01 -2.58 -14.14
C GLU A 85 -8.04 -3.44 -13.31
N PHE A 86 -8.39 -3.83 -12.09
CA PHE A 86 -7.57 -4.78 -11.31
C PHE A 86 -7.44 -6.14 -12.00
N GLN A 87 -8.53 -6.63 -12.58
CA GLN A 87 -8.53 -7.88 -13.33
C GLN A 87 -7.60 -7.80 -14.54
N GLN A 88 -7.61 -6.69 -15.27
CA GLN A 88 -6.68 -6.44 -16.37
C GLN A 88 -5.23 -6.36 -15.87
N LEU A 89 -4.96 -5.65 -14.77
CA LEU A 89 -3.63 -5.58 -14.17
C LEU A 89 -3.11 -6.96 -13.78
N ALA A 90 -3.97 -7.86 -13.28
CA ALA A 90 -3.59 -9.23 -12.95
C ALA A 90 -3.20 -10.04 -14.21
N GLN A 91 -3.89 -9.83 -15.33
CA GLN A 91 -3.54 -10.45 -16.62
C GLN A 91 -2.22 -9.92 -17.16
N VAL A 92 -2.01 -8.60 -17.12
CA VAL A 92 -0.75 -7.93 -17.51
C VAL A 92 0.40 -8.45 -16.64
N LEU A 93 0.22 -8.50 -15.33
CA LEU A 93 1.22 -9.01 -14.39
C LEU A 93 1.66 -10.43 -14.77
N TYR A 94 0.71 -11.32 -15.07
CA TYR A 94 1.06 -12.68 -15.45
C TYR A 94 1.76 -12.75 -16.81
N ARG A 95 1.16 -12.20 -17.87
CA ARG A 95 1.64 -12.38 -19.24
C ARG A 95 2.92 -11.60 -19.54
N ASP A 96 2.99 -10.37 -19.05
CA ASP A 96 4.03 -9.43 -19.45
C ASP A 96 5.18 -9.40 -18.46
N LYS A 97 4.98 -9.87 -17.22
CA LYS A 97 6.03 -9.92 -16.20
C LYS A 97 6.42 -11.35 -15.84
N ILE A 98 5.50 -12.10 -15.22
CA ILE A 98 5.79 -13.43 -14.67
C ILE A 98 6.19 -14.42 -15.77
N HIS A 99 5.39 -14.51 -16.84
CA HIS A 99 5.68 -15.41 -17.95
C HIS A 99 6.97 -15.05 -18.67
N GLN A 100 7.27 -13.76 -18.84
CA GLN A 100 8.53 -13.31 -19.42
C GLN A 100 9.74 -13.77 -18.58
N ARG A 101 9.64 -13.75 -17.24
CA ARG A 101 10.67 -14.28 -16.35
C ARG A 101 10.83 -15.78 -16.44
N HIS A 102 9.74 -16.54 -16.60
CA HIS A 102 9.87 -17.97 -16.88
C HIS A 102 10.64 -18.23 -18.17
N LEU A 103 10.43 -17.43 -19.22
CA LEU A 103 11.17 -17.54 -20.47
C LEU A 103 12.63 -17.10 -20.33
N ASP A 104 12.92 -16.05 -19.56
CA ASP A 104 14.30 -15.61 -19.25
C ASP A 104 15.09 -16.75 -18.58
N LEU A 105 14.54 -17.32 -17.51
CA LEU A 105 15.17 -18.41 -16.76
C LEU A 105 15.30 -19.70 -17.58
N ALA A 106 14.32 -19.99 -18.44
CA ALA A 106 14.39 -21.13 -19.34
C ALA A 106 15.46 -20.96 -20.42
N ALA A 107 15.61 -19.75 -20.95
CA ALA A 107 16.63 -19.42 -21.94
C ALA A 107 18.04 -19.62 -21.36
N GLU A 108 18.27 -19.12 -20.15
CA GLU A 108 19.51 -19.32 -19.41
C GLU A 108 19.80 -20.81 -19.21
N ARG A 109 18.82 -21.57 -18.72
CA ARG A 109 18.99 -23.01 -18.44
C ARG A 109 19.21 -23.85 -19.71
N ALA A 110 18.51 -23.52 -20.78
CA ALA A 110 18.60 -24.27 -22.05
C ALA A 110 19.76 -23.80 -22.94
N GLY A 111 20.49 -22.74 -22.56
CA GLY A 111 21.52 -22.13 -23.41
C GLY A 111 20.96 -21.58 -24.72
N MET A 112 19.69 -21.17 -24.72
CA MET A 112 18.98 -20.71 -25.92
C MET A 112 18.88 -19.19 -25.96
N PRO A 113 18.99 -18.55 -27.13
CA PRO A 113 18.79 -17.10 -27.24
C PRO A 113 17.36 -16.68 -26.85
N ARG A 114 17.24 -15.64 -26.01
CA ARG A 114 15.96 -15.17 -25.46
C ARG A 114 14.91 -14.74 -26.50
N HIS A 115 15.34 -14.32 -27.68
CA HIS A 115 14.44 -13.92 -28.78
C HIS A 115 13.74 -15.10 -29.46
N ARG A 116 14.17 -16.35 -29.22
CA ARG A 116 13.52 -17.56 -29.78
C ARG A 116 12.29 -17.96 -28.97
N VAL A 117 11.33 -17.02 -28.83
CA VAL A 117 10.19 -17.12 -27.90
C VAL A 117 9.37 -18.39 -28.10
N THR A 118 8.99 -18.75 -29.33
CA THR A 118 8.20 -19.96 -29.61
C THR A 118 8.93 -21.23 -29.16
N ALA A 119 10.20 -21.36 -29.53
CA ALA A 119 10.99 -22.53 -29.16
C ALA A 119 11.26 -22.61 -27.64
N LEU A 120 11.35 -21.46 -26.97
CA LEU A 120 11.43 -21.40 -25.50
C LEU A 120 10.10 -21.78 -24.85
N ALA A 121 8.97 -21.28 -25.35
CA ALA A 121 7.66 -21.59 -24.80
C ALA A 121 7.35 -23.11 -24.83
N ASP A 122 7.79 -23.79 -25.88
CA ASP A 122 7.67 -25.25 -26.05
C ASP A 122 8.80 -26.04 -25.37
N CYS A 123 9.79 -25.35 -24.78
CA CYS A 123 10.94 -25.99 -24.15
C CYS A 123 10.52 -26.71 -22.84
N PRO A 124 10.99 -27.94 -22.60
CA PRO A 124 10.78 -28.63 -21.32
C PRO A 124 11.27 -27.82 -20.11
N ALA A 125 12.29 -26.97 -20.28
CA ALA A 125 12.79 -26.09 -19.23
C ALA A 125 11.72 -25.07 -18.78
N THR A 126 10.97 -24.48 -19.70
CA THR A 126 9.87 -23.55 -19.38
C THR A 126 8.73 -24.27 -18.67
N GLN A 127 8.36 -25.46 -19.13
CA GLN A 127 7.34 -26.28 -18.47
C GLN A 127 7.75 -26.63 -17.03
N ARG A 128 9.00 -27.02 -16.84
CA ARG A 128 9.58 -27.31 -15.52
C ARG A 128 9.52 -26.08 -14.60
N ILE A 129 10.02 -24.93 -15.06
CA ILE A 129 10.05 -23.70 -14.26
C ILE A 129 8.63 -23.28 -13.88
N ARG A 130 7.68 -23.33 -14.84
CA ARG A 130 6.27 -23.04 -14.58
C ARG A 130 5.69 -23.95 -13.51
N ARG A 131 6.01 -25.26 -13.54
CA ARG A 131 5.56 -26.23 -12.53
C ARG A 131 6.21 -26.01 -11.17
N ALA A 132 7.49 -25.64 -11.16
CA ALA A 132 8.26 -25.33 -9.95
C ALA A 132 8.11 -23.86 -9.49
N SER A 133 7.04 -23.17 -9.89
CA SER A 133 6.74 -21.80 -9.45
C SER A 133 5.63 -21.80 -8.39
N LEU A 134 5.84 -21.05 -7.30
CA LEU A 134 4.87 -20.86 -6.23
C LEU A 134 4.38 -19.40 -6.21
N TYR A 135 3.06 -19.22 -6.09
CA TYR A 135 2.40 -17.91 -6.05
C TYR A 135 1.79 -17.69 -4.67
N VAL A 136 2.16 -16.61 -4.00
CA VAL A 136 1.79 -16.36 -2.59
C VAL A 136 1.17 -14.99 -2.46
N ALA A 137 -0.05 -14.93 -1.94
CA ALA A 137 -0.71 -13.66 -1.64
C ALA A 137 -0.11 -12.97 -0.41
N LEU A 138 0.19 -11.68 -0.56
CA LEU A 138 0.64 -10.78 0.50
C LEU A 138 -0.52 -10.04 1.19
N SER A 139 -1.66 -9.94 0.51
CA SER A 139 -2.90 -9.34 1.01
C SER A 139 -4.12 -10.14 0.54
N ASP A 140 -5.26 -10.06 1.23
CA ASP A 140 -6.51 -10.68 0.72
C ASP A 140 -7.03 -9.95 -0.54
N GLY A 141 -6.57 -8.72 -0.75
CA GLY A 141 -6.85 -7.95 -1.96
C GLY A 141 -6.18 -8.52 -3.20
N ALA A 142 -5.09 -9.29 -3.05
CA ALA A 142 -4.40 -9.95 -4.15
C ALA A 142 -5.28 -10.95 -4.93
N ARG A 143 -6.45 -11.34 -4.38
CA ARG A 143 -7.47 -12.18 -5.05
C ARG A 143 -6.85 -13.39 -5.75
N ILE A 144 -6.00 -14.12 -5.04
CA ILE A 144 -5.16 -15.17 -5.62
C ILE A 144 -5.97 -16.28 -6.32
N ASP A 145 -7.20 -16.54 -5.84
CA ASP A 145 -8.13 -17.47 -6.49
C ASP A 145 -8.58 -16.98 -7.86
N TYR A 146 -8.78 -15.68 -8.03
CA TYR A 146 -9.07 -15.08 -9.32
C TYR A 146 -7.84 -15.20 -10.22
N PHE A 147 -6.66 -14.82 -9.72
CA PHE A 147 -5.39 -14.96 -10.45
C PHE A 147 -5.16 -16.39 -10.97
N ARG A 148 -5.42 -17.41 -10.15
CA ARG A 148 -5.34 -18.83 -10.58
C ARG A 148 -6.37 -19.17 -11.65
N ARG A 149 -7.65 -18.77 -11.47
CA ARG A 149 -8.72 -19.06 -12.43
C ARG A 149 -8.48 -18.45 -13.81
N GLN A 150 -7.81 -17.30 -13.88
CA GLN A 150 -7.42 -16.69 -15.15
C GLN A 150 -6.24 -17.39 -15.82
N ASN A 151 -5.46 -18.16 -15.06
CA ASN A 151 -4.25 -18.82 -15.51
C ASN A 151 -4.35 -20.33 -15.27
N LEU A 152 -5.17 -21.01 -16.08
CA LEU A 152 -5.54 -22.44 -15.91
C LEU A 152 -4.36 -23.42 -15.88
N SER A 153 -3.17 -22.99 -16.34
CA SER A 153 -1.94 -23.77 -16.20
C SER A 153 -1.35 -23.82 -14.79
N ILE A 154 -1.84 -22.96 -13.88
CA ILE A 154 -1.42 -22.91 -12.48
C ILE A 154 -2.33 -23.85 -11.69
N SER A 155 -1.74 -24.86 -11.07
CA SER A 155 -2.47 -25.81 -10.24
C SER A 155 -2.68 -25.30 -8.81
N ASN A 156 -3.55 -25.97 -8.05
CA ASN A 156 -3.95 -25.51 -6.71
C ASN A 156 -2.79 -25.47 -5.72
N GLU A 157 -1.90 -26.45 -5.79
CA GLU A 157 -0.71 -26.61 -4.95
C GLU A 157 0.37 -25.55 -5.23
N GLN A 158 0.27 -24.83 -6.35
CA GLN A 158 1.16 -23.71 -6.67
C GLN A 158 0.67 -22.39 -6.08
N VAL A 159 -0.45 -22.39 -5.35
CA VAL A 159 -1.09 -21.16 -4.87
C VAL A 159 -1.26 -21.16 -3.36
N LEU A 160 -0.78 -20.10 -2.72
CA LEU A 160 -0.98 -19.85 -1.30
C LEU A 160 -1.76 -18.56 -1.08
N PRO A 161 -2.90 -18.62 -0.36
CA PRO A 161 -3.72 -17.45 -0.05
C PRO A 161 -3.13 -16.55 1.04
N SER A 162 -2.05 -16.97 1.70
CA SER A 162 -1.34 -16.17 2.69
C SER A 162 0.11 -16.61 2.78
N TYR A 163 1.00 -15.66 3.07
CA TYR A 163 2.42 -15.90 3.33
C TYR A 163 2.71 -16.44 4.74
N GLN A 164 1.71 -16.48 5.62
CA GLN A 164 1.83 -17.11 6.94
C GLN A 164 1.77 -18.64 6.76
N LEU A 165 2.93 -19.30 6.90
CA LEU A 165 3.05 -20.75 6.87
C LEU A 165 3.42 -21.31 8.24
N ASN A 166 2.86 -22.47 8.55
CA ASN A 166 3.45 -23.40 9.52
C ASN A 166 4.31 -24.43 8.77
N SER A 167 5.26 -25.04 9.47
CA SER A 167 6.22 -25.98 8.87
C SER A 167 5.53 -27.13 8.14
N ASN A 168 4.45 -27.68 8.73
CA ASN A 168 3.67 -28.77 8.15
C ASN A 168 3.09 -28.43 6.77
N LYS A 169 2.64 -27.18 6.55
CA LYS A 169 2.06 -26.78 5.26
C LYS A 169 3.14 -26.63 4.19
N ALA A 170 4.32 -26.13 4.54
CA ALA A 170 5.44 -26.04 3.60
C ALA A 170 5.89 -27.44 3.13
N GLU A 171 6.02 -28.39 4.06
CA GLU A 171 6.36 -29.78 3.75
C GLU A 171 5.31 -30.43 2.82
N ASN A 172 4.02 -30.20 3.09
CA ASN A 172 2.96 -30.70 2.23
C ASN A 172 3.04 -30.15 0.80
N LEU A 173 3.35 -28.87 0.60
CA LEU A 173 3.50 -28.28 -0.75
C LEU A 173 4.65 -28.92 -1.52
N VAL A 174 5.78 -29.14 -0.84
CA VAL A 174 6.95 -29.80 -1.43
C VAL A 174 6.63 -31.25 -1.77
N ALA A 175 5.89 -31.95 -0.91
CA ALA A 175 5.44 -33.32 -1.17
C ALA A 175 4.49 -33.41 -2.38
N GLU A 176 3.52 -32.49 -2.50
CA GLU A 176 2.65 -32.42 -3.68
C GLU A 176 3.42 -32.06 -4.96
N LEU A 177 4.42 -31.17 -4.87
CA LEU A 177 5.31 -30.88 -5.99
C LEU A 177 6.09 -32.12 -6.42
N ALA A 178 6.63 -32.88 -5.45
CA ALA A 178 7.41 -34.08 -5.69
C ALA A 178 6.62 -35.18 -6.40
N LYS A 179 5.30 -35.31 -6.16
CA LYS A 179 4.44 -36.24 -6.92
C LYS A 179 4.44 -35.96 -8.43
N GLY A 180 4.58 -34.69 -8.82
CA GLY A 180 4.60 -34.28 -10.22
C GLY A 180 5.99 -34.10 -10.84
N MET A 181 7.03 -33.92 -10.02
CA MET A 181 8.38 -33.57 -10.49
C MET A 181 9.49 -34.54 -10.06
N GLY A 182 9.15 -35.53 -9.22
CA GLY A 182 10.10 -36.47 -8.62
C GLY A 182 10.50 -36.08 -7.20
N GLU A 183 10.92 -37.07 -6.42
CA GLU A 183 11.39 -36.88 -5.04
C GLU A 183 12.54 -35.87 -4.95
N GLY A 184 12.57 -35.09 -3.86
CA GLY A 184 13.57 -34.05 -3.64
C GLY A 184 13.36 -32.75 -4.43
N SER A 185 12.32 -32.66 -5.26
CA SER A 185 11.96 -31.43 -5.98
C SER A 185 11.56 -30.32 -5.00
N ARG A 186 12.05 -29.10 -5.25
CA ARG A 186 11.64 -27.87 -4.54
C ARG A 186 11.23 -26.80 -5.56
N PHE A 187 10.59 -25.74 -5.08
CA PHE A 187 10.21 -24.63 -5.94
C PHE A 187 11.46 -23.85 -6.40
N GLU A 188 11.47 -23.45 -7.66
CA GLU A 188 12.55 -22.68 -8.29
C GLU A 188 12.23 -21.18 -8.32
N CYS A 189 10.94 -20.81 -8.31
CA CYS A 189 10.48 -19.42 -8.31
C CYS A 189 9.41 -19.20 -7.24
N LEU A 190 9.50 -18.06 -6.55
CA LEU A 190 8.48 -17.56 -5.63
C LEU A 190 7.97 -16.21 -6.10
N PHE A 191 6.69 -16.12 -6.44
CA PHE A 191 6.01 -14.89 -6.83
C PHE A 191 5.09 -14.43 -5.69
N LEU A 192 5.47 -13.33 -5.04
CA LEU A 192 4.72 -12.70 -3.96
C LEU A 192 3.75 -11.67 -4.55
N ILE A 193 2.45 -11.96 -4.56
CA ILE A 193 1.44 -11.14 -5.23
C ILE A 193 0.73 -10.24 -4.22
N ASP A 194 0.62 -8.96 -4.54
CA ASP A 194 -0.08 -7.95 -3.75
C ASP A 194 -1.02 -7.15 -4.66
N ASP A 195 -2.14 -6.63 -4.15
CA ASP A 195 -3.01 -5.77 -4.94
C ASP A 195 -2.47 -4.35 -5.03
N PHE A 196 -2.10 -3.76 -3.89
CA PHE A 196 -1.68 -2.37 -3.84
C PHE A 196 -0.59 -2.12 -2.82
N CYS A 197 0.55 -1.60 -3.30
CA CYS A 197 1.67 -1.20 -2.45
C CYS A 197 1.80 0.33 -2.42
N GLY A 198 1.25 0.95 -1.38
CA GLY A 198 1.24 2.40 -1.18
C GLY A 198 2.57 2.98 -0.72
N SER A 199 3.03 2.65 0.49
CA SER A 199 4.30 3.16 1.05
C SER A 199 5.44 2.15 1.13
N GLY A 200 5.15 0.87 0.89
CA GLY A 200 6.08 -0.25 1.12
C GLY A 200 6.37 -0.58 2.59
N ARG A 201 5.94 0.26 3.56
CA ARG A 201 6.30 0.13 4.99
C ARG A 201 5.95 -1.21 5.62
N THR A 202 4.79 -1.77 5.26
CA THR A 202 4.34 -3.08 5.75
C THR A 202 5.18 -4.23 5.20
N LEU A 203 5.68 -4.09 3.97
CA LEU A 203 6.52 -5.09 3.31
C LEU A 203 7.92 -5.10 3.88
N LEU A 204 8.54 -3.93 3.97
CA LEU A 204 9.91 -3.77 4.44
C LEU A 204 10.16 -2.34 4.93
N ARG A 205 10.76 -2.23 6.10
CA ARG A 205 11.23 -0.97 6.67
C ARG A 205 12.43 -1.20 7.56
N GLU A 206 13.21 -0.16 7.72
CA GLU A 206 14.28 -0.13 8.71
C GLU A 206 13.75 0.33 10.06
N TYR A 207 14.43 -0.10 11.12
CA TYR A 207 14.27 0.45 12.45
C TYR A 207 15.57 0.38 13.25
N VAL A 208 15.68 1.21 14.28
CA VAL A 208 16.69 1.09 15.34
C VAL A 208 15.96 1.06 16.66
N ARG A 209 16.48 0.27 17.59
CA ARG A 209 15.98 0.20 18.95
C ARG A 209 17.10 0.44 19.96
N THR A 210 16.72 0.94 21.11
CA THR A 210 17.57 1.01 22.29
C THR A 210 16.75 0.67 23.52
N ARG A 211 17.40 0.01 24.49
CA ARG A 211 16.80 -0.18 25.81
C ARG A 211 16.87 1.14 26.58
N VAL A 212 15.86 1.37 27.41
CA VAL A 212 15.80 2.51 28.31
C VAL A 212 15.97 2.01 29.75
N ASP A 213 17.04 2.46 30.41
CA ASP A 213 17.35 2.07 31.79
C ASP A 213 16.55 2.94 32.77
N GLY A 214 15.27 2.59 32.96
CA GLY A 214 14.36 3.29 33.89
C GLY A 214 12.89 3.04 33.56
N SER A 215 11.97 3.59 34.37
CA SER A 215 10.55 3.71 34.01
C SER A 215 10.30 5.08 33.42
N LEU A 216 9.71 5.14 32.23
CA LEU A 216 9.37 6.40 31.54
C LEU A 216 7.99 6.95 31.93
N SER A 217 7.33 6.40 32.95
CA SER A 217 5.93 6.74 33.29
C SER A 217 5.75 8.18 33.83
N PRO A 218 4.77 8.96 33.32
CA PRO A 218 3.90 8.65 32.18
C PRO A 218 4.60 8.97 30.84
N PHE A 219 4.88 7.93 30.04
CA PHE A 219 5.54 8.08 28.75
C PHE A 219 4.50 8.43 27.70
N THR A 220 4.50 9.67 27.21
CA THR A 220 3.59 10.06 26.12
C THR A 220 4.40 10.45 24.89
N ILE A 221 4.31 9.65 23.83
CA ILE A 221 4.87 10.03 22.53
C ILE A 221 3.99 11.15 21.95
N PRO A 222 4.56 12.32 21.63
CA PRO A 222 3.83 13.39 20.93
C PRO A 222 3.16 12.86 19.66
N PRO A 223 1.93 13.28 19.34
CA PRO A 223 1.20 12.78 18.16
C PRO A 223 2.00 12.81 16.86
N GLN A 224 2.80 13.85 16.65
CA GLN A 224 3.64 14.06 15.47
C GLN A 224 4.72 12.97 15.32
N LEU A 225 5.18 12.41 16.45
CA LEU A 225 6.25 11.44 16.49
C LEU A 225 5.76 9.99 16.46
N ARG A 226 4.47 9.71 16.71
CA ARG A 226 3.92 8.35 16.78
C ARG A 226 4.10 7.54 15.48
N ALA A 227 4.23 8.20 14.33
CA ALA A 227 4.53 7.53 13.06
C ALA A 227 5.96 6.96 13.01
N TYR A 228 6.87 7.54 13.78
CA TYR A 228 8.31 7.27 13.73
C TYR A 228 8.80 6.55 14.98
N VAL A 229 8.27 6.91 16.14
CA VAL A 229 8.74 6.41 17.44
C VAL A 229 7.66 5.55 18.08
N ALA A 230 8.08 4.42 18.63
CA ALA A 230 7.25 3.54 19.45
C ALA A 230 8.02 3.12 20.70
N TYR A 231 7.32 2.94 21.82
CA TYR A 231 7.90 2.42 23.05
C TYR A 231 7.16 1.17 23.49
N ASP A 232 7.91 0.10 23.74
CA ASP A 232 7.43 -1.15 24.30
C ASP A 232 7.69 -1.11 25.81
N GLU A 233 6.64 -0.95 26.61
CA GLU A 233 6.76 -0.84 28.07
C GLU A 233 7.29 -2.13 28.72
N GLU A 234 6.89 -3.29 28.19
CA GLU A 234 7.28 -4.60 28.73
C GLU A 234 8.77 -4.85 28.52
N LYS A 235 9.27 -4.54 27.32
CA LYS A 235 10.69 -4.70 26.98
C LYS A 235 11.55 -3.52 27.41
N ARG A 236 10.91 -2.40 27.78
CA ARG A 236 11.55 -1.09 27.99
C ARG A 236 12.40 -0.69 26.79
N GLU A 237 11.85 -0.89 25.59
CA GLU A 237 12.54 -0.64 24.33
C GLU A 237 11.91 0.53 23.59
N LEU A 238 12.75 1.51 23.25
CA LEU A 238 12.38 2.61 22.38
C LEU A 238 12.82 2.29 20.95
N THR A 239 11.90 2.39 20.00
CA THR A 239 12.11 2.07 18.59
C THR A 239 11.87 3.29 17.73
N LEU A 240 12.81 3.57 16.81
CA LEU A 240 12.67 4.55 15.73
C LEU A 240 12.54 3.79 14.41
N THR A 241 11.45 4.01 13.68
CA THR A 241 11.13 3.40 12.38
C THR A 241 11.27 4.44 11.27
N TYR A 242 12.00 4.09 10.20
CA TYR A 242 12.41 5.06 9.18
C TYR A 242 11.46 5.15 7.99
N SER A 243 11.18 6.38 7.53
CA SER A 243 10.63 6.70 6.21
C SER A 243 11.64 7.33 5.25
N GLY A 244 12.90 7.51 5.67
CA GLY A 244 13.98 8.13 4.90
C GLY A 244 15.20 8.46 5.77
N SER A 245 16.08 9.34 5.29
CA SER A 245 17.20 9.85 6.09
C SER A 245 16.70 10.70 7.26
N VAL A 246 17.14 10.42 8.50
CA VAL A 246 16.94 11.32 9.64
C VAL A 246 17.62 12.64 9.32
N THR A 247 16.83 13.66 9.01
CA THR A 247 17.33 15.01 8.79
C THR A 247 17.68 15.66 10.13
N SER A 248 18.58 16.63 10.13
CA SER A 248 18.87 17.43 11.33
C SER A 248 17.61 18.11 11.89
N HIS A 249 16.62 18.38 11.03
CA HIS A 249 15.33 18.92 11.43
C HIS A 249 14.50 17.90 12.24
N LEU A 250 14.31 16.69 11.71
CA LEU A 250 13.60 15.61 12.42
C LEU A 250 14.30 15.26 13.74
N GLU A 251 15.63 15.26 13.76
CA GLU A 251 16.41 15.07 14.98
C GLU A 251 16.18 16.16 16.02
N ASN A 252 16.22 17.43 15.62
CA ASN A 252 15.96 18.56 16.51
C ASN A 252 14.51 18.52 17.03
N GLU A 253 13.56 18.18 16.16
CA GLU A 253 12.16 18.01 16.52
C GLU A 253 12.00 16.86 17.53
N LEU A 254 12.55 15.68 17.23
CA LEU A 254 12.59 14.53 18.12
C LEU A 254 13.16 14.88 19.50
N ILE A 255 14.31 15.56 19.58
CA ILE A 255 14.97 15.94 20.83
C ILE A 255 14.19 17.04 21.58
N SER A 256 13.64 18.02 20.85
CA SER A 256 12.92 19.15 21.45
C SER A 256 11.61 18.73 22.12
N LEU A 257 10.96 17.70 21.60
CA LEU A 257 9.72 17.14 22.13
C LEU A 257 9.93 16.18 23.32
N CYS A 258 11.18 15.94 23.71
CA CYS A 258 11.54 15.10 24.85
C CYS A 258 11.53 15.90 26.18
N ALA A 259 10.54 15.65 27.06
CA ALA A 259 10.50 16.31 28.37
C ALA A 259 11.54 15.75 29.39
N SER A 260 11.94 14.48 29.25
CA SER A 260 12.84 13.79 30.19
C SER A 260 14.27 13.67 29.64
N GLN A 261 15.28 13.86 30.50
CA GLN A 261 16.69 13.66 30.13
C GLN A 261 16.96 12.21 29.70
N LEU A 262 16.32 11.23 30.35
CA LEU A 262 16.41 9.82 29.99
C LEU A 262 15.98 9.57 28.53
N TYR A 263 14.94 10.29 28.09
CA TYR A 263 14.41 10.17 26.74
C TYR A 263 15.30 10.89 25.72
N LYS A 264 15.86 12.05 26.07
CA LYS A 264 16.88 12.73 25.24
C LYS A 264 18.11 11.84 25.03
N ASP A 265 18.56 11.14 26.07
CA ASP A 265 19.71 10.24 26.00
C ASP A 265 19.41 9.02 25.11
N ALA A 266 18.25 8.38 25.31
CA ALA A 266 17.80 7.25 24.49
C ALA A 266 17.62 7.64 23.02
N MET A 267 16.98 8.78 22.74
CA MET A 267 16.86 9.32 21.37
C MET A 267 18.22 9.65 20.78
N GLY A 268 19.15 10.21 21.56
CA GLY A 268 20.53 10.46 21.14
C GLY A 268 21.26 9.17 20.74
N VAL A 269 21.02 8.06 21.45
CA VAL A 269 21.55 6.74 21.07
C VAL A 269 20.94 6.27 19.74
N LEU A 270 19.62 6.34 19.58
CA LEU A 270 18.94 5.94 18.34
C LEU A 270 19.46 6.72 17.12
N VAL A 271 19.60 8.04 17.26
CA VAL A 271 20.11 8.92 16.22
C VAL A 271 21.58 8.61 15.90
N ARG A 272 22.44 8.38 16.91
CA ARG A 272 23.84 8.01 16.67
C ARG A 272 23.95 6.68 15.93
N ARG A 273 23.20 5.66 16.35
CA ARG A 273 23.17 4.34 15.69
C ARG A 273 22.67 4.46 14.24
N HIS A 274 21.66 5.29 14.01
CA HIS A 274 21.18 5.61 12.66
C HIS A 274 22.28 6.22 11.79
N ARG A 275 22.95 7.27 12.26
CA ARG A 275 24.04 7.93 11.52
C ARG A 275 25.19 6.97 11.23
N ALA A 276 25.42 5.99 12.10
CA ALA A 276 26.41 4.94 11.92
C ALA A 276 25.93 3.77 11.02
N GLY A 277 24.71 3.82 10.48
CA GLY A 277 24.13 2.75 9.65
C GLY A 277 23.81 1.46 10.41
N GLN A 278 23.75 1.51 11.74
CA GLN A 278 23.51 0.35 12.61
C GLN A 278 22.01 0.07 12.78
N THR A 279 21.33 -0.19 11.65
CA THR A 279 19.88 -0.38 11.57
C THR A 279 19.49 -1.84 11.31
N GLU A 280 18.32 -2.25 11.81
CA GLU A 280 17.71 -3.56 11.61
C GLU A 280 16.56 -3.47 10.59
N LEU A 281 16.20 -4.58 9.95
CA LEU A 281 15.07 -4.66 9.02
C LEU A 281 13.88 -5.38 9.66
N THR A 282 12.68 -4.92 9.33
CA THR A 282 11.43 -5.59 9.72
C THR A 282 10.37 -5.46 8.62
N GLY A 283 9.39 -6.34 8.62
CA GLY A 283 8.30 -6.35 7.62
C GLY A 283 7.90 -7.75 7.18
N ALA A 284 6.94 -7.83 6.25
CA ALA A 284 6.50 -9.10 5.69
C ALA A 284 7.63 -9.86 4.98
N LEU A 285 8.51 -9.16 4.25
CA LEU A 285 9.62 -9.79 3.53
C LEU A 285 10.65 -10.43 4.48
N VAL A 286 10.92 -9.82 5.64
CA VAL A 286 11.79 -10.40 6.66
C VAL A 286 11.17 -11.68 7.24
N ARG A 287 9.88 -11.66 7.58
CA ARG A 287 9.16 -12.85 8.05
C ARG A 287 9.12 -13.98 7.01
N ILE A 288 8.98 -13.63 5.73
CA ILE A 288 9.04 -14.57 4.62
C ILE A 288 10.45 -15.20 4.53
N ALA A 289 11.50 -14.39 4.71
CA ALA A 289 12.88 -14.87 4.70
C ALA A 289 13.15 -15.89 5.82
N GLU A 290 12.68 -15.59 7.03
CA GLU A 290 12.92 -16.39 8.22
C GLU A 290 12.03 -17.64 8.29
N GLY A 291 10.81 -17.57 7.76
CA GLY A 291 9.82 -18.64 7.87
C GLY A 291 9.52 -19.40 6.58
N LEU A 292 9.19 -18.70 5.49
CA LEU A 292 8.64 -19.30 4.26
C LEU A 292 9.70 -19.95 3.39
N LEU A 293 10.88 -19.35 3.26
CA LEU A 293 11.90 -19.81 2.32
C LEU A 293 12.64 -21.10 2.72
N PRO A 294 13.02 -21.31 3.99
CA PRO A 294 13.77 -22.50 4.38
C PRO A 294 13.04 -23.78 4.00
N GLY A 295 13.66 -24.61 3.16
CA GLY A 295 13.06 -25.87 2.70
C GLY A 295 11.98 -25.74 1.62
N LEU A 296 11.55 -24.54 1.23
CA LEU A 296 10.56 -24.40 0.16
C LEU A 296 11.22 -24.19 -1.21
N LEU A 297 12.28 -23.37 -1.24
CA LEU A 297 13.00 -23.01 -2.47
C LEU A 297 14.25 -23.87 -2.67
N THR A 298 14.61 -24.12 -3.94
CA THR A 298 15.92 -24.66 -4.31
C THR A 298 17.05 -23.69 -3.92
N PRO A 299 18.28 -24.19 -3.70
CA PRO A 299 19.46 -23.32 -3.73
C PRO A 299 19.49 -22.52 -5.04
N GLY A 300 19.62 -21.19 -4.95
CA GLY A 300 19.55 -20.30 -6.12
C GLY A 300 18.13 -20.01 -6.65
N GLY A 301 17.08 -20.45 -5.96
CA GLY A 301 15.70 -20.10 -6.30
C GLY A 301 15.47 -18.58 -6.31
N ARG A 302 14.62 -18.09 -7.21
CA ARG A 302 14.39 -16.66 -7.44
C ARG A 302 13.11 -16.19 -6.78
N VAL A 303 13.15 -14.99 -6.20
CA VAL A 303 11.99 -14.38 -5.52
C VAL A 303 11.60 -13.09 -6.24
N PHE A 304 10.30 -12.94 -6.49
CA PHE A 304 9.73 -11.81 -7.21
C PHE A 304 8.60 -11.18 -6.38
N LEU A 305 8.64 -9.87 -6.15
CA LEU A 305 7.52 -9.10 -5.61
C LEU A 305 6.67 -8.57 -6.76
N CYS A 306 5.41 -8.94 -6.80
CA CYS A 306 4.50 -8.79 -7.93
C CYS A 306 3.25 -7.99 -7.54
N PRO A 307 3.36 -6.69 -7.24
CA PRO A 307 2.20 -5.87 -6.92
C PRO A 307 1.42 -5.57 -8.21
N LEU A 308 0.09 -5.64 -8.17
CA LEU A 308 -0.75 -5.20 -9.29
C LEU A 308 -0.55 -3.70 -9.54
N LEU A 309 -0.54 -2.92 -8.46
CA LEU A 309 -0.24 -1.50 -8.48
C LEU A 309 0.74 -1.14 -7.34
N ILE A 310 1.80 -0.39 -7.66
CA ILE A 310 2.75 0.15 -6.68
C ILE A 310 2.99 1.63 -6.94
N THR A 311 3.27 2.42 -5.91
CA THR A 311 3.67 3.81 -6.09
C THR A 311 5.16 3.93 -6.41
N GLN A 312 5.55 4.98 -7.10
CA GLN A 312 6.95 5.34 -7.28
C GLN A 312 7.64 5.55 -5.92
N TYR A 313 6.94 6.20 -4.97
CA TYR A 313 7.40 6.37 -3.58
C TYR A 313 7.77 5.04 -2.89
N ALA A 314 6.93 4.00 -3.02
CA ALA A 314 7.22 2.69 -2.46
C ALA A 314 8.40 2.01 -3.15
N LEU A 315 8.54 2.13 -4.48
CA LEU A 315 9.69 1.59 -5.20
C LEU A 315 11.01 2.20 -4.73
N ASP A 316 11.05 3.53 -4.62
CA ASP A 316 12.26 4.26 -4.22
C ASP A 316 12.67 3.94 -2.78
N ARG A 317 11.70 3.63 -1.91
CA ARG A 317 11.96 3.15 -0.55
C ARG A 317 12.42 1.69 -0.50
N LEU A 318 11.79 0.79 -1.27
CA LEU A 318 12.05 -0.65 -1.16
C LEU A 318 13.38 -1.05 -1.80
N ARG A 319 13.72 -0.48 -2.96
CA ARG A 319 14.94 -0.81 -3.74
C ARG A 319 16.24 -0.79 -2.93
N PRO A 320 16.55 0.26 -2.13
CA PRO A 320 17.79 0.29 -1.35
C PRO A 320 17.78 -0.71 -0.17
N LEU A 321 16.60 -1.16 0.28
CA LEU A 321 16.47 -2.07 1.42
C LEU A 321 16.55 -3.54 1.02
N ILE A 322 16.11 -3.88 -0.20
CA ILE A 322 16.09 -5.26 -0.69
C ILE A 322 17.46 -5.95 -0.57
N PRO A 323 18.60 -5.36 -1.01
CA PRO A 323 19.92 -6.00 -0.91
C PRO A 323 20.38 -6.36 0.50
N ARG A 324 19.73 -5.80 1.53
CA ARG A 324 20.04 -6.04 2.94
C ARG A 324 19.19 -7.16 3.55
N LEU A 325 18.20 -7.67 2.83
CA LEU A 325 17.45 -8.86 3.26
C LEU A 325 18.37 -10.09 3.33
N PRO A 326 18.09 -11.06 4.21
CA PRO A 326 18.84 -12.29 4.25
C PRO A 326 18.46 -13.21 3.07
N SER A 327 19.27 -14.27 2.87
CA SER A 327 18.98 -15.38 1.95
C SER A 327 18.77 -14.95 0.48
N GLN A 328 17.90 -15.63 -0.27
CA GLN A 328 17.59 -15.35 -1.68
C GLN A 328 16.83 -14.01 -1.86
N LEU A 329 16.20 -13.45 -0.82
CA LEU A 329 15.47 -12.17 -0.98
C LEU A 329 16.40 -10.97 -1.21
N LYS A 330 17.69 -11.07 -0.93
CA LYS A 330 18.65 -9.99 -1.24
C LYS A 330 18.71 -9.66 -2.75
N GLU A 331 18.32 -10.63 -3.59
CA GLU A 331 18.25 -10.53 -5.05
C GLU A 331 16.80 -10.46 -5.54
N LEU A 332 15.86 -10.12 -4.66
CA LEU A 332 14.44 -10.01 -5.01
C LEU A 332 14.23 -8.95 -6.11
N GLU A 333 13.47 -9.32 -7.13
CA GLU A 333 13.05 -8.39 -8.19
C GLU A 333 11.63 -7.90 -7.95
N ILE A 334 11.39 -6.60 -8.17
CA ILE A 334 10.03 -6.04 -8.16
C ILE A 334 9.49 -6.01 -9.58
N LEU A 335 8.38 -6.71 -9.81
CA LEU A 335 7.69 -6.85 -11.08
C LEU A 335 6.28 -6.25 -10.98
N PRO A 336 6.13 -4.92 -11.06
CA PRO A 336 4.82 -4.30 -10.93
C PRO A 336 3.97 -4.49 -12.19
N GLY A 337 2.66 -4.67 -12.00
CA GLY A 337 1.67 -4.58 -13.08
C GLY A 337 1.60 -3.15 -13.62
N ALA A 338 1.46 -2.18 -12.73
CA ALA A 338 1.53 -0.75 -13.01
C ALA A 338 2.24 0.03 -11.89
N VAL A 339 2.80 1.20 -12.26
CA VAL A 339 3.44 2.12 -11.32
C VAL A 339 2.67 3.44 -11.32
N LEU A 340 2.23 3.86 -10.13
CA LEU A 340 1.61 5.16 -9.91
C LEU A 340 2.73 6.22 -9.70
N PRO A 341 2.86 7.22 -10.59
CA PRO A 341 3.95 8.18 -10.51
C PRO A 341 3.84 9.08 -9.28
N ASP A 342 4.97 9.56 -8.77
CA ASP A 342 5.03 10.41 -7.57
C ASP A 342 4.29 11.76 -7.76
N ALA A 343 4.20 12.23 -9.01
CA ALA A 343 3.57 13.50 -9.39
C ALA A 343 2.07 13.60 -9.05
N VAL A 344 1.39 12.48 -8.80
CA VAL A 344 -0.03 12.49 -8.40
C VAL A 344 -0.23 12.67 -6.90
N ARG A 345 0.85 12.66 -6.11
CA ARG A 345 0.76 12.80 -4.65
C ARG A 345 0.33 14.22 -4.28
N ILE A 346 -0.59 14.29 -3.35
CA ILE A 346 -0.99 15.51 -2.67
C ILE A 346 0.05 15.76 -1.59
N LEU A 347 0.91 16.74 -1.84
CA LEU A 347 1.94 17.18 -0.92
C LEU A 347 1.43 18.36 -0.08
N PRO A 348 2.04 18.61 1.10
CA PRO A 348 1.75 19.79 1.87
C PRO A 348 1.91 21.07 1.04
N PRO A 349 1.08 22.11 1.27
CA PRO A 349 1.26 23.40 0.62
C PRO A 349 2.69 23.91 0.85
N SER A 350 3.38 24.31 -0.21
CA SER A 350 4.67 24.97 -0.10
C SER A 350 4.48 26.41 0.43
N ASP A 351 5.39 26.88 1.29
CA ASP A 351 5.41 28.27 1.80
C ASP A 351 5.47 29.34 0.69
N SER A 352 5.78 28.94 -0.55
CA SER A 352 5.78 29.81 -1.73
C SER A 352 4.37 30.14 -2.23
N GLY A 353 3.62 30.91 -1.45
CA GLY A 353 2.70 31.97 -1.89
C GLY A 353 1.60 31.67 -2.92
N SER A 354 1.36 30.43 -3.35
CA SER A 354 0.23 30.12 -4.23
C SER A 354 -1.06 30.18 -3.42
N SER A 355 -1.84 31.23 -3.66
CA SER A 355 -3.10 31.54 -2.96
C SER A 355 -4.31 30.69 -3.38
N GLU A 356 -4.13 29.67 -4.22
CA GLU A 356 -5.23 28.80 -4.65
C GLU A 356 -5.53 27.74 -3.57
N MET A 357 -6.76 27.77 -3.06
CA MET A 357 -7.29 26.77 -2.12
C MET A 357 -7.40 25.42 -2.83
N GLY A 358 -6.52 24.48 -2.49
CA GLY A 358 -6.51 23.12 -3.04
C GLY A 358 -6.84 22.06 -2.00
N ILE A 359 -6.98 20.80 -2.43
CA ILE A 359 -7.30 19.69 -1.52
C ILE A 359 -6.28 19.52 -0.39
N ALA A 360 -5.01 19.85 -0.62
CA ALA A 360 -3.97 19.85 0.41
C ALA A 360 -4.30 20.84 1.54
N THR A 361 -4.76 22.05 1.20
CA THR A 361 -5.20 23.05 2.19
C THR A 361 -6.40 22.55 2.98
N LEU A 362 -7.33 21.85 2.33
CA LEU A 362 -8.47 21.23 3.02
C LEU A 362 -8.01 20.13 3.99
N CYS A 363 -6.98 19.34 3.62
CA CYS A 363 -6.36 18.38 4.53
C CYS A 363 -5.73 19.06 5.75
N GLU A 364 -5.18 20.27 5.62
CA GLU A 364 -4.67 21.04 6.78
C GLU A 364 -5.81 21.58 7.64
N ASN A 365 -6.78 22.27 7.02
CA ASN A 365 -7.84 23.00 7.72
C ASN A 365 -8.77 22.09 8.55
N HIS A 366 -9.01 20.88 8.06
CA HIS A 366 -10.00 19.96 8.65
C HIS A 366 -9.35 18.81 9.42
N TYR A 367 -8.03 18.84 9.65
CA TYR A 367 -7.36 17.78 10.38
C TYR A 367 -7.35 18.06 11.87
N SER A 368 -7.77 17.07 12.64
CA SER A 368 -7.64 17.07 14.09
C SER A 368 -6.64 16.00 14.51
N GLU A 369 -5.80 16.30 15.50
CA GLU A 369 -4.71 15.40 15.94
C GLU A 369 -5.22 14.07 16.51
N ASP A 370 -6.47 14.04 17.01
CA ASP A 370 -7.15 12.83 17.47
C ASP A 370 -7.53 11.89 16.32
N TYR A 371 -7.36 12.30 15.05
CA TYR A 371 -7.61 11.43 13.90
C TYR A 371 -6.60 10.30 13.77
N GLY A 372 -5.34 10.57 14.12
CA GLY A 372 -4.29 9.57 14.23
C GLY A 372 -4.41 8.71 15.50
N ASP A 373 -3.66 7.60 15.54
CA ASP A 373 -3.41 6.83 16.76
C ASP A 373 -1.92 6.49 16.92
N GLU A 374 -1.59 5.68 17.93
CA GLU A 374 -0.21 5.24 18.22
C GLU A 374 0.42 4.40 17.11
N HIS A 375 -0.37 3.77 16.24
CA HIS A 375 0.12 2.92 15.17
C HIS A 375 0.16 3.62 13.82
N THR A 376 -0.75 4.56 13.58
CA THR A 376 -0.81 5.33 12.33
C THR A 376 0.01 6.61 12.39
N GLY A 377 0.19 7.19 13.58
CA GLY A 377 0.62 8.57 13.75
C GLY A 377 -0.35 9.52 13.03
N SER A 378 0.17 10.67 12.58
CA SER A 378 -0.61 11.60 11.77
C SER A 378 -1.02 10.95 10.44
N ILE A 379 -2.31 11.01 10.13
CA ILE A 379 -2.88 10.53 8.87
C ILE A 379 -3.30 11.67 7.95
N LYS A 380 -2.82 12.90 8.21
CA LYS A 380 -3.23 14.11 7.47
C LYS A 380 -3.12 13.97 5.96
N TYR A 381 -2.05 13.33 5.48
CA TYR A 381 -1.88 12.98 4.06
C TYR A 381 -1.95 11.46 3.84
N GLY A 382 -2.73 10.75 4.66
CA GLY A 382 -2.76 9.29 4.66
C GLY A 382 -1.55 8.67 5.37
N TYR A 383 -1.62 7.35 5.54
CA TYR A 383 -0.60 6.55 6.20
C TYR A 383 0.78 6.75 5.57
N ASP A 384 1.76 7.06 6.44
CA ASP A 384 3.15 7.32 6.06
C ASP A 384 3.28 8.49 5.07
N ASN A 385 2.35 9.47 5.14
CA ASN A 385 2.31 10.71 4.35
C ASN A 385 2.43 10.48 2.83
N CYS A 386 1.79 9.41 2.33
CA CYS A 386 1.82 9.11 0.90
C CYS A 386 1.03 10.12 0.06
N GLY A 387 -0.02 10.72 0.62
CA GLY A 387 -0.80 11.79 -0.02
C GLY A 387 -1.59 11.31 -1.22
N LEU A 388 -2.04 10.06 -1.26
CA LEU A 388 -2.56 9.51 -2.51
C LEU A 388 -4.01 9.94 -2.77
N PRO A 389 -4.34 10.34 -4.01
CA PRO A 389 -5.71 10.59 -4.42
C PRO A 389 -6.33 9.31 -4.99
N ILE A 390 -6.20 8.16 -4.31
CA ILE A 390 -6.62 6.86 -4.86
C ILE A 390 -7.73 6.18 -4.04
N VAL A 391 -8.66 5.55 -4.74
CA VAL A 391 -9.69 4.66 -4.18
C VAL A 391 -9.70 3.36 -4.98
N LEU A 392 -9.76 2.22 -4.29
CA LEU A 392 -9.91 0.92 -4.94
C LEU A 392 -11.35 0.46 -4.77
N HIS A 393 -11.94 -0.20 -5.76
CA HIS A 393 -13.34 -0.62 -5.71
C HIS A 393 -13.72 -1.38 -4.43
N HIS A 394 -12.82 -2.19 -3.86
CA HIS A 394 -13.07 -3.01 -2.67
C HIS A 394 -12.76 -2.31 -1.35
N ASN A 395 -11.97 -1.24 -1.35
CA ASN A 395 -11.64 -0.44 -0.15
C ASN A 395 -10.78 0.79 -0.50
N THR A 396 -10.94 1.90 0.21
CA THR A 396 -9.98 3.02 0.10
C THR A 396 -8.68 2.70 0.83
N PRO A 397 -7.50 2.77 0.18
CA PRO A 397 -6.21 2.60 0.83
C PRO A 397 -6.00 3.63 1.94
N ASN A 398 -5.46 3.23 3.08
CA ASN A 398 -5.13 4.18 4.15
C ASN A 398 -3.97 5.11 3.78
N ASN A 399 -3.19 4.79 2.74
CA ASN A 399 -2.20 5.69 2.14
C ASN A 399 -2.83 6.87 1.38
N SER A 400 -4.13 6.81 1.10
CA SER A 400 -4.86 7.93 0.51
C SER A 400 -5.12 9.02 1.53
N ILE A 401 -5.37 10.26 1.08
CA ILE A 401 -5.71 11.36 2.00
C ILE A 401 -6.89 10.99 2.90
N TYR A 402 -6.82 11.34 4.19
CA TYR A 402 -7.83 10.91 5.17
C TYR A 402 -9.23 11.44 4.85
N LEU A 403 -9.34 12.58 4.15
CA LEU A 403 -10.62 13.18 3.74
C LEU A 403 -11.47 12.17 2.94
N LEU A 404 -10.84 11.23 2.23
CA LEU A 404 -11.54 10.24 1.43
C LEU A 404 -12.17 9.13 2.28
N TRP A 405 -11.59 8.76 3.42
CA TRP A 405 -11.91 7.46 4.03
C TRP A 405 -12.06 7.45 5.56
N SER A 406 -11.55 8.46 6.26
CA SER A 406 -11.53 8.46 7.72
C SER A 406 -12.92 8.63 8.30
N ARG A 407 -13.33 7.69 9.16
CA ARG A 407 -14.60 7.74 9.88
C ARG A 407 -14.64 8.84 10.93
N LYS A 408 -13.47 9.27 11.44
CA LYS A 408 -13.37 10.32 12.47
C LYS A 408 -13.77 11.72 11.94
N MET A 409 -13.74 11.91 10.62
CA MET A 409 -14.35 13.07 9.95
C MET A 409 -15.89 13.02 9.95
N GLY A 410 -16.48 11.84 10.20
CA GLY A 410 -17.92 11.60 10.21
C GLY A 410 -18.46 11.11 8.86
N LYS A 411 -18.31 11.90 7.79
CA LYS A 411 -18.93 11.64 6.48
C LYS A 411 -17.90 11.54 5.33
N PRO A 412 -16.98 10.58 5.35
CA PRO A 412 -16.00 10.42 4.27
C PRO A 412 -16.66 10.00 2.95
N LEU A 413 -16.09 10.43 1.82
CA LEU A 413 -16.64 10.16 0.49
C LEU A 413 -16.58 8.67 0.10
N PHE A 414 -15.51 7.98 0.50
CA PHE A 414 -15.24 6.56 0.26
C PHE A 414 -14.73 5.91 1.55
N MET A 415 -15.63 5.69 2.51
CA MET A 415 -15.31 5.12 3.82
C MET A 415 -14.48 3.84 3.72
N ARG A 416 -13.39 3.76 4.49
CA ARG A 416 -12.60 2.53 4.61
C ARG A 416 -13.24 1.56 5.61
N PHE A 417 -13.20 0.27 5.29
CA PHE A 417 -13.46 -0.80 6.24
C PHE A 417 -12.14 -1.36 6.77
N GLU A 418 -11.96 -1.34 8.10
CA GLU A 418 -10.78 -1.89 8.76
C GLU A 418 -10.98 -3.39 9.01
N ARG A 419 -10.10 -4.22 8.46
CA ARG A 419 -10.22 -5.69 8.52
C ARG A 419 -9.77 -6.30 9.84
N HIS A 420 -9.02 -5.54 10.65
CA HIS A 420 -8.59 -5.96 11.98
C HIS A 420 -9.32 -5.07 12.97
N GLY A 421 -10.38 -5.60 13.56
CA GLY A 421 -11.33 -4.86 14.38
C GLY A 421 -10.66 -3.93 15.39
N ARG A 422 -10.74 -2.64 15.12
CA ARG A 422 -10.93 -1.62 16.15
C ARG A 422 -12.21 -0.89 15.77
N GLU A 423 -13.32 -1.55 16.03
CA GLU A 423 -14.60 -0.87 16.13
C GLU A 423 -14.50 0.12 17.30
N ALA A 424 -14.28 1.39 16.99
CA ALA A 424 -14.82 2.44 17.84
C ALA A 424 -16.28 2.60 17.41
N ALA A 425 -17.17 2.13 18.29
CA ALA A 425 -18.58 2.47 18.28
C ALA A 425 -18.78 3.99 18.40
#